data_AF-A0A2G9UP46-F1
#
_entry.id   AF-A0A2G9UP46-F1
#
_cell.length_a   1.000
_cell.length_b   1.000
_cell.length_c   1.000
_cell.angle_alpha   90.00
_cell.angle_beta   90.00
_cell.angle_gamma   90.00
#
_symmetry.space_group_name_H-M   'P 1'
#
loop_
_entity.id
_entity.type
_entity.pdbx_description
1 polymer ?
#
loop_
_entity_poly.entity_id
_entity_poly.type
_entity_poly.pdbx_seq_one_letter_code
_entity_poly.pdbx_strand_id
1 'polypeptide(L)'
;MCEDGYHADVCPSVKDWCTSTNPEHASFVRSNCQKTCGFCCEDGYHADVCPSVKDWCNSTNPEHASFVRSNCRKTCGFCTV
;
A
#
# COMPACT_ATOMS: atom_id res chain seq x y z
N MET A 1 7.14 1.56 8.13
CA MET A 1 6.37 2.34 7.15
C MET A 1 6.89 1.98 5.79
N CYS A 2 5.98 1.66 4.90
CA CYS A 2 6.16 1.46 3.49
C CYS A 2 6.42 2.80 2.84
N GLU A 3 7.53 2.85 2.14
CA GLU A 3 7.95 4.01 1.39
C GLU A 3 8.64 3.56 0.12
N ASP A 4 8.72 4.48 -0.83
CA ASP A 4 9.65 4.31 -1.92
C ASP A 4 11.06 4.58 -1.36
N GLY A 5 12.05 3.84 -1.87
CA GLY A 5 13.43 3.89 -1.40
C GLY A 5 14.18 5.13 -1.90
N TYR A 6 15.51 5.05 -1.88
CA TYR A 6 16.40 6.16 -2.26
C TYR A 6 16.11 6.75 -3.66
N HIS A 7 15.60 5.95 -4.59
CA HIS A 7 15.23 6.35 -5.96
C HIS A 7 13.73 6.64 -6.13
N ALA A 8 13.05 7.11 -5.08
CA ALA A 8 11.62 7.42 -5.10
C ALA A 8 11.20 8.40 -6.20
N ASP A 9 12.10 9.30 -6.61
CA ASP A 9 11.89 10.26 -7.68
C ASP A 9 11.70 9.59 -9.06
N VAL A 10 12.29 8.40 -9.26
CA VAL A 10 12.22 7.63 -10.50
C VAL A 10 10.95 6.78 -10.56
N CYS A 11 10.38 6.41 -9.42
CA CYS A 11 9.24 5.49 -9.33
C CYS A 11 8.01 5.88 -10.18
N PRO A 12 7.60 7.16 -10.27
CA PRO A 12 6.51 7.56 -11.16
C PRO A 12 6.79 7.26 -12.64
N SER A 13 8.05 7.34 -13.07
CA SER A 13 8.47 7.10 -14.47
C SER A 13 8.60 5.63 -14.82
N VAL A 14 8.79 4.75 -13.83
CA VAL A 14 8.90 3.28 -14.02
C VAL A 14 7.67 2.53 -13.54
N LYS A 15 6.51 3.18 -13.43
CA LYS A 15 5.28 2.55 -12.93
C LYS A 15 4.84 1.32 -13.73
N ASP A 16 5.12 1.28 -15.03
CA ASP A 16 4.83 0.11 -15.87
C ASP A 16 5.69 -1.11 -15.50
N TRP A 17 6.78 -0.93 -14.75
CA TRP A 17 7.62 -2.02 -14.28
C TRP A 17 6.99 -2.78 -13.10
N CYS A 18 5.99 -2.21 -12.43
CA CYS A 18 5.28 -2.84 -11.32
C CYS A 18 4.63 -4.19 -11.71
N THR A 19 4.33 -4.39 -13.00
CA THR A 19 3.75 -5.62 -13.55
C THR A 19 4.67 -6.31 -14.56
N SER A 20 5.91 -5.84 -14.71
CA SER A 20 6.86 -6.40 -15.68
C SER A 20 7.31 -7.80 -15.31
N THR A 21 7.43 -8.67 -16.32
CA THR A 21 8.00 -10.02 -16.17
C THR A 21 9.53 -10.03 -16.31
N ASN A 22 10.14 -8.90 -16.66
CA ASN A 22 11.61 -8.78 -16.67
C ASN A 22 12.13 -8.82 -15.22
N PRO A 23 13.05 -9.74 -14.88
CA PRO A 23 13.57 -9.89 -13.52
C PRO A 23 14.28 -8.64 -12.96
N GLU A 24 14.99 -7.88 -13.81
CA GLU A 24 15.71 -6.68 -13.40
C GLU A 24 14.73 -5.56 -13.06
N HIS A 25 13.73 -5.35 -13.93
CA HIS A 25 12.66 -4.37 -13.68
C HIS A 25 11.91 -4.73 -12.40
N ALA A 26 11.46 -5.97 -12.27
CA ALA A 26 10.73 -6.46 -11.11
C ALA A 26 11.55 -6.33 -9.82
N SER A 27 12.84 -6.65 -9.86
CA SER A 27 13.76 -6.50 -8.72
C SER A 27 13.92 -5.03 -8.32
N PHE A 28 14.13 -4.15 -9.31
CA PHE A 28 14.27 -2.70 -9.08
C PHE A 28 13.04 -2.13 -8.38
N VAL A 29 11.84 -2.36 -8.92
CA VAL A 29 10.62 -1.78 -8.36
C VAL A 29 10.21 -2.40 -7.02
N ARG A 30 10.51 -3.67 -6.78
CA ARG A 30 10.28 -4.30 -5.46
C ARG A 30 11.19 -3.72 -4.38
N SER A 31 12.40 -3.29 -4.75
CA SER A 31 13.35 -2.73 -3.79
C SER A 31 13.15 -1.24 -3.57
N ASN A 32 12.76 -0.49 -4.62
CA ASN A 32 12.78 0.97 -4.60
C ASN A 32 11.41 1.63 -4.72
N CYS A 33 10.39 0.95 -5.23
CA CYS A 33 9.11 1.56 -5.58
C CYS A 33 7.93 0.86 -4.91
N GLN A 34 8.11 0.39 -3.68
CA GLN A 34 7.13 -0.43 -2.97
C GLN A 34 5.81 0.29 -2.76
N LYS A 35 5.86 1.59 -2.42
CA LYS A 35 4.67 2.42 -2.23
C LYS A 35 4.03 2.75 -3.58
N THR A 36 4.83 3.17 -4.56
CA THR A 36 4.35 3.51 -5.91
C THR A 36 3.71 2.31 -6.62
N CYS A 37 4.30 1.12 -6.49
CA CYS A 37 3.77 -0.11 -7.08
C CYS A 37 2.69 -0.80 -6.23
N GLY A 38 2.40 -0.28 -5.03
CA GLY A 38 1.42 -0.88 -4.13
C GLY A 38 1.83 -2.26 -3.60
N PHE A 39 3.13 -2.58 -3.59
CA PHE A 39 3.66 -3.85 -3.03
C PHE A 39 3.58 -3.92 -1.51
N CYS A 40 3.23 -2.81 -0.88
CA CYS A 40 3.09 -2.76 0.57
C CYS A 40 1.70 -3.14 1.01
N CYS A 41 1.63 -4.19 1.84
CA CYS A 41 0.49 -4.42 2.69
C CYS A 41 0.79 -4.09 4.16
N GLU A 42 0.51 -2.85 4.50
CA GLU A 42 0.55 -2.34 5.87
C GLU A 42 -0.60 -1.36 6.09
N ASP A 43 -0.93 -1.20 7.37
CA ASP A 43 -1.74 -0.10 7.85
C ASP A 43 -0.92 1.20 7.78
N GLY A 44 -1.61 2.31 7.56
CA GLY A 44 -1.04 3.64 7.38
C GLY A 44 -0.64 4.30 8.70
N TYR A 45 -0.60 5.63 8.69
CA TYR A 45 -0.14 6.42 9.84
C TYR A 45 -0.94 6.17 11.13
N HIS A 46 -2.25 5.89 11.02
CA HIS A 46 -3.14 5.59 12.15
C HIS A 46 -3.31 4.08 12.43
N ALA A 47 -2.26 3.29 12.18
CA ALA A 47 -2.29 1.84 12.39
C ALA A 47 -2.66 1.44 13.83
N ASP A 48 -2.34 2.26 14.81
CA ASP A 48 -2.68 2.08 16.23
C ASP A 48 -4.19 2.07 16.49
N VAL A 49 -4.96 2.79 15.68
CA VAL A 49 -6.42 2.88 15.79
C VAL A 49 -7.13 1.73 15.08
N CYS A 50 -6.49 1.11 14.09
CA CYS A 50 -7.10 0.09 13.22
C CYS A 50 -7.73 -1.11 13.96
N PRO A 51 -7.15 -1.66 15.04
CA PRO A 51 -7.80 -2.71 15.82
C PRO A 51 -9.16 -2.30 16.41
N SER A 52 -9.31 -1.03 16.78
CA SER A 52 -10.51 -0.47 17.42
C SER A 52 -11.63 -0.15 16.43
N VAL A 53 -11.30 0.03 15.15
CA VAL A 53 -12.26 0.35 14.06
C VAL A 53 -12.43 -0.80 13.07
N LYS A 54 -12.15 -2.03 13.49
CA LYS A 54 -12.19 -3.22 12.61
C LYS A 54 -13.60 -3.50 12.06
N ASP A 55 -14.64 -3.10 12.78
CA ASP A 55 -16.03 -3.16 12.31
C ASP A 55 -16.28 -2.23 11.11
N TRP A 56 -15.49 -1.17 10.94
CA TRP A 56 -15.60 -0.25 9.81
C TRP A 56 -15.13 -0.86 8.49
N CYS A 57 -14.40 -1.98 8.51
CA CYS A 57 -13.96 -2.69 7.31
C CYS A 57 -15.12 -3.08 6.37
N ASN A 58 -16.32 -3.28 6.91
CA ASN A 58 -17.53 -3.60 6.15
C ASN A 58 -18.62 -2.53 6.26
N SER A 59 -18.29 -1.35 6.77
CA SER A 59 -19.24 -0.26 6.95
C SER A 59 -19.68 0.34 5.61
N THR A 60 -20.97 0.63 5.47
CA THR A 60 -21.52 1.38 4.33
C THR A 60 -21.43 2.89 4.51
N ASN A 61 -21.05 3.38 5.70
CA ASN A 61 -20.77 4.80 5.92
C ASN A 61 -19.52 5.21 5.09
N PRO A 62 -19.63 6.21 4.21
CA PRO A 62 -18.53 6.63 3.34
C PRO A 62 -17.28 7.10 4.09
N GLU A 63 -17.44 7.77 5.23
CA GLU A 63 -16.32 8.28 6.04
C GLU A 63 -15.55 7.12 6.68
N HIS A 64 -16.27 6.15 7.25
CA HIS A 64 -15.69 4.94 7.82
C HIS A 64 -14.94 4.16 6.74
N ALA A 65 -15.60 3.90 5.60
CA ALA A 65 -15.01 3.17 4.48
C ALA A 65 -13.76 3.87 3.92
N SER A 66 -13.80 5.20 3.79
CA SER A 66 -12.65 6.00 3.36
C SER A 66 -11.48 5.92 4.34
N PHE A 67 -11.77 6.03 5.64
CA PHE A 67 -10.78 5.94 6.70
C PHE A 67 -10.06 4.59 6.69
N VAL A 68 -10.80 3.48 6.72
CA VAL A 68 -10.18 2.14 6.77
C VAL A 68 -9.47 1.76 5.46
N ARG A 69 -9.95 2.25 4.31
CA ARG A 69 -9.25 2.05 3.02
C ARG A 69 -7.91 2.78 2.95
N SER A 70 -7.79 3.91 3.63
CA SER A 70 -6.56 4.70 3.64
C SER A 70 -5.59 4.25 4.73
N ASN A 71 -6.10 3.89 5.90
CA ASN A 71 -5.28 3.67 7.09
C ASN A 71 -5.22 2.22 7.58
N CYS A 72 -6.20 1.38 7.27
CA CYS A 72 -6.34 0.05 7.88
C CYS A 72 -6.35 -1.08 6.85
N ARG A 73 -5.60 -0.91 5.75
CA ARG A 73 -5.63 -1.83 4.61
C ARG A 73 -5.22 -3.25 5.00
N LYS A 74 -4.21 -3.40 5.86
CA LYS A 74 -3.75 -4.71 6.32
C LYS A 74 -4.74 -5.29 7.34
N THR A 75 -5.17 -4.48 8.32
CA THR A 75 -6.14 -4.91 9.34
C THR A 75 -7.48 -5.35 8.72
N CYS A 76 -7.94 -4.66 7.69
CA CYS A 76 -9.17 -4.98 6.96
C CYS A 76 -8.97 -6.00 5.83
N GLY A 77 -7.74 -6.44 5.56
CA GLY A 77 -7.45 -7.38 4.47
C GLY A 77 -7.69 -6.82 3.06
N PHE A 78 -7.68 -5.49 2.89
CA PHE A 78 -7.79 -4.83 1.58
C PHE A 78 -6.51 -4.94 0.74
N CYS A 79 -5.44 -5.46 1.32
CA CYS A 79 -4.21 -5.78 0.62
C CYS A 79 -3.72 -7.17 1.04
N THR A 80 -2.91 -7.76 0.17
CA THR A 80 -2.16 -9.00 0.39
C THR A 80 -0.80 -8.82 -0.28
N VAL A 81 0.28 -9.24 0.39
CA VAL A 81 1.64 -9.22 -0.19
C VAL A 81 1.85 -10.45 -1.06
#